data_AF-A0A8X8CH99-F1
#
_entry.id   AF-A0A8X8CH99-F1
#
_cell.length_a   1.000
_cell.length_b   1.000
_cell.length_c   1.000
_cell.angle_alpha   90.00
_cell.angle_beta   90.00
_cell.angle_gamma   90.00
#
_symmetry.space_group_name_H-M   'P 1'
#
loop_
_entity.id
_entity.type
_entity.pdbx_description
1 polymer ?
#
loop_
_entity_poly.entity_id
_entity_poly.type
_entity_poly.pdbx_seq_one_letter_code
_entity_poly.pdbx_strand_id
1 'polypeptide(L)'
;MTCDKNPRVCEVQGSPGPDCCKKMCVNQMTDWFNCGKCGKKCRYTEICCEGQCVNPMYSKNHCGGCNNECKKGSVCQVYNTHNMKFLKLLFLLAMLISFSAITLSATPTEEVSFPDFDFEDKENSDHHQTESQETTSSLRGTNRVLAQTRAFMTCDKNPRVCRVQGSAGPDCCKKMCVNQMTDWFNCGKCGKKCKYTEICCKGKCVNSMYNKNHCGGCNNKCKKGSACQYGMCSYA
;
A
#
# COMPACT_ATOMS: atom_id res chain seq x y z
N MET A 1 -23.19 -13.73 -20.05
CA MET A 1 -23.02 -15.20 -19.94
C MET A 1 -22.18 -15.48 -18.71
N THR A 2 -22.54 -16.42 -17.85
CA THR A 2 -21.77 -16.74 -16.62
C THR A 2 -20.75 -17.84 -16.90
N CYS A 3 -19.64 -17.86 -16.16
CA CYS A 3 -18.58 -18.83 -16.41
C CYS A 3 -19.02 -20.30 -16.19
N ASP A 4 -19.99 -20.54 -15.30
CA ASP A 4 -20.60 -21.88 -15.12
C ASP A 4 -21.27 -22.41 -16.40
N LYS A 5 -21.71 -21.52 -17.30
CA LYS A 5 -22.34 -21.89 -18.58
C LYS A 5 -21.36 -21.89 -19.74
N ASN A 6 -20.29 -21.11 -19.64
CA ASN A 6 -19.23 -21.04 -20.64
C ASN A 6 -17.92 -20.63 -19.96
N PRO A 7 -17.06 -21.60 -19.58
CA PRO A 7 -15.80 -21.32 -18.89
C PRO A 7 -14.84 -20.41 -19.67
N ARG A 8 -14.93 -20.43 -21.02
CA ARG A 8 -14.08 -19.59 -21.89
C ARG A 8 -14.26 -18.10 -21.67
N VAL A 9 -15.35 -17.66 -21.01
CA VAL A 9 -15.53 -16.26 -20.61
C VAL A 9 -14.47 -15.79 -19.60
N CYS A 10 -13.77 -16.71 -18.93
CA CYS A 10 -12.65 -16.39 -18.04
C CYS A 10 -11.30 -16.33 -18.76
N GLU A 11 -11.20 -16.85 -19.98
CA GLU A 11 -9.96 -16.86 -20.79
C GLU A 11 -9.79 -15.58 -21.63
N VAL A 12 -10.82 -14.74 -21.72
CA VAL A 12 -10.77 -13.49 -22.48
C VAL A 12 -9.87 -12.46 -21.79
N GLN A 13 -9.14 -11.68 -22.59
CA GLN A 13 -8.30 -10.61 -22.09
C GLN A 13 -9.12 -9.61 -21.27
N GLY A 14 -8.65 -9.33 -20.04
CA GLY A 14 -9.32 -8.43 -19.11
C GLY A 14 -10.38 -9.08 -18.22
N SER A 15 -10.53 -10.41 -18.24
CA SER A 15 -11.22 -11.14 -17.17
C SER A 15 -10.46 -10.96 -15.83
N PRO A 16 -11.15 -11.06 -14.68
CA PRO A 16 -10.47 -11.03 -13.37
C PRO A 16 -9.54 -12.23 -13.11
N GLY A 17 -9.63 -13.28 -13.92
CA GLY A 17 -8.74 -14.44 -13.88
C GLY A 17 -9.30 -15.63 -14.65
N PRO A 18 -8.49 -16.68 -14.81
CA PRO A 18 -8.84 -17.83 -15.63
C PRO A 18 -9.81 -18.80 -14.95
N ASP A 19 -9.99 -18.71 -13.63
CA ASP A 19 -10.71 -19.71 -12.85
C ASP A 19 -12.17 -19.34 -12.66
N CYS A 20 -13.09 -20.27 -12.93
CA CYS A 20 -14.50 -20.08 -12.66
C CYS A 20 -14.88 -20.52 -11.25
N CYS A 21 -15.28 -19.58 -10.39
CA CYS A 21 -15.77 -19.83 -9.04
C CYS A 21 -17.20 -19.29 -8.88
N LYS A 22 -18.19 -20.18 -8.78
CA LYS A 22 -19.60 -19.84 -8.53
C LYS A 22 -20.11 -18.70 -9.44
N LYS A 23 -20.00 -18.86 -10.76
CA LYS A 23 -20.38 -17.89 -11.81
C LYS A 23 -19.44 -16.70 -12.02
N MET A 24 -18.42 -16.51 -11.17
CA MET A 24 -17.46 -15.42 -11.29
C MET A 24 -16.09 -15.93 -11.74
N CYS A 25 -15.44 -15.20 -12.63
CA CYS A 25 -14.04 -15.43 -12.97
C CYS A 25 -13.15 -14.82 -11.87
N VAL A 26 -12.17 -15.58 -11.41
CA VAL A 26 -11.21 -15.19 -10.37
C VAL A 26 -9.84 -15.75 -10.75
N ASN A 27 -8.80 -15.29 -10.07
CA ASN A 27 -7.45 -15.82 -10.27
C ASN A 27 -7.00 -16.53 -8.99
N GLN A 28 -7.03 -17.85 -8.97
CA GLN A 28 -6.66 -18.61 -7.77
C GLN A 28 -5.18 -18.45 -7.40
N MET A 29 -4.34 -17.91 -8.28
CA MET A 29 -2.93 -17.67 -8.01
C MET A 29 -2.66 -16.36 -7.24
N THR A 30 -3.60 -15.42 -7.26
CA THR A 30 -3.39 -14.06 -6.75
C THR A 30 -4.58 -13.48 -5.98
N ASP A 31 -5.78 -14.05 -6.14
CA ASP A 31 -6.99 -13.59 -5.46
C ASP A 31 -6.99 -14.03 -3.99
N TRP A 32 -6.99 -13.04 -3.10
CA TRP A 32 -7.01 -13.24 -1.65
C TRP A 32 -8.23 -14.02 -1.14
N PHE A 33 -9.38 -13.93 -1.83
CA PHE A 33 -10.60 -14.63 -1.46
C PHE A 33 -10.71 -16.04 -2.04
N ASN A 34 -9.87 -16.38 -3.04
CA ASN A 34 -9.95 -17.62 -3.81
C ASN A 34 -8.58 -18.31 -3.96
N CYS A 35 -7.71 -18.19 -2.97
CA CYS A 35 -6.31 -18.56 -3.10
C CYS A 35 -6.09 -20.08 -3.13
N GLY A 36 -5.62 -20.59 -4.27
CA GLY A 36 -5.35 -22.01 -4.54
C GLY A 36 -6.59 -22.90 -4.67
N LYS A 37 -7.77 -22.38 -4.31
CA LYS A 37 -9.08 -22.98 -4.58
C LYS A 37 -10.19 -21.96 -4.39
N CYS A 38 -11.31 -22.14 -5.07
CA CYS A 38 -12.50 -21.31 -4.91
C CYS A 38 -12.93 -21.17 -3.43
N GLY A 39 -13.14 -19.93 -3.00
CA GLY A 39 -13.59 -19.59 -1.65
C GLY A 39 -12.57 -19.81 -0.53
N LYS A 40 -11.33 -20.22 -0.83
CA LYS A 40 -10.27 -20.27 0.17
C LYS A 40 -9.68 -18.86 0.37
N LYS A 41 -10.23 -18.18 1.36
CA LYS A 41 -9.77 -16.87 1.81
C LYS A 41 -8.47 -17.00 2.62
N CYS A 42 -7.48 -16.18 2.32
CA CYS A 42 -6.27 -16.08 3.16
C CYS A 42 -6.56 -15.33 4.47
N ARG A 43 -5.67 -15.48 5.46
CA ARG A 43 -5.78 -14.71 6.71
C ARG A 43 -5.58 -13.22 6.45
N TYR A 44 -6.00 -12.39 7.39
CA TYR A 44 -5.89 -10.93 7.30
C TYR A 44 -4.46 -10.44 7.06
N THR A 45 -3.46 -11.14 7.60
CA THR A 45 -2.04 -10.81 7.46
C THR A 45 -1.36 -11.53 6.29
N GLU A 46 -2.10 -12.28 5.48
CA GLU A 46 -1.57 -13.06 4.37
C GLU A 46 -2.02 -12.49 3.02
N ILE A 47 -1.19 -12.71 2.01
CA ILE A 47 -1.49 -12.44 0.60
C ILE A 47 -1.48 -13.77 -0.17
N CYS A 48 -2.16 -13.83 -1.31
CA CYS A 48 -2.09 -14.99 -2.18
C CYS A 48 -0.93 -14.84 -3.15
N CYS A 49 0.06 -15.72 -3.04
CA CYS A 49 1.17 -15.81 -3.99
C CYS A 49 1.21 -17.23 -4.55
N GLU A 50 1.10 -17.34 -5.87
CA GLU A 50 1.23 -18.62 -6.58
C GLU A 50 0.26 -19.70 -6.04
N GLY A 51 -0.95 -19.26 -5.64
CA GLY A 51 -1.99 -20.13 -5.10
C GLY A 51 -1.80 -20.51 -3.63
N GLN A 52 -0.81 -19.93 -2.97
CA GLN A 52 -0.52 -20.15 -1.55
C GLN A 52 -0.73 -18.88 -0.74
N CYS A 53 -1.41 -19.02 0.40
CA CYS A 53 -1.50 -17.94 1.37
C CYS A 53 -0.15 -17.82 2.09
N VAL A 54 0.52 -16.70 1.89
CA VAL A 54 1.84 -16.43 2.48
C VAL A 54 1.79 -15.15 3.29
N ASN A 55 2.50 -15.12 4.41
CA ASN A 55 2.62 -13.90 5.21
C ASN A 55 3.87 -13.13 4.76
N PRO A 56 3.71 -11.95 4.13
CA PRO A 56 4.84 -11.20 3.61
C PRO A 56 5.69 -10.53 4.69
N MET A 57 5.27 -10.57 5.97
CA MET A 57 6.05 -10.02 7.08
C MET A 57 7.21 -10.93 7.50
N TYR A 58 7.09 -12.24 7.26
CA TYR A 58 8.03 -13.24 7.78
C TYR A 58 8.56 -14.19 6.69
N SER A 59 7.87 -14.29 5.57
CA SER A 59 8.28 -15.16 4.48
C SER A 59 9.58 -14.68 3.87
N LYS A 60 10.60 -15.56 3.85
CA LYS A 60 11.87 -15.27 3.19
C LYS A 60 11.73 -15.13 1.68
N ASN A 61 10.75 -15.80 1.07
CA ASN A 61 10.58 -15.83 -0.39
C ASN A 61 9.53 -14.82 -0.88
N HIS A 62 8.77 -14.24 0.04
CA HIS A 62 7.69 -13.29 -0.25
C HIS A 62 7.77 -12.06 0.66
N CYS A 63 8.98 -11.55 0.92
CA CYS A 63 9.19 -10.51 1.91
C CYS A 63 8.62 -9.16 1.44
N GLY A 64 7.65 -8.60 2.14
CA GLY A 64 6.95 -7.37 1.75
C GLY A 64 6.05 -7.49 0.52
N GLY A 65 6.01 -8.64 -0.17
CA GLY A 65 5.22 -8.86 -1.38
C GLY A 65 5.56 -10.20 -2.05
N CYS A 66 4.78 -10.63 -3.05
CA CYS A 66 5.03 -11.90 -3.73
C CYS A 66 6.39 -11.91 -4.44
N ASN A 67 7.07 -13.06 -4.40
CA ASN A 67 8.29 -13.35 -5.15
C ASN A 67 9.42 -12.36 -4.86
N ASN A 68 9.47 -11.89 -3.62
CA ASN A 68 10.52 -11.02 -3.13
C ASN A 68 11.39 -11.79 -2.13
N GLU A 69 12.46 -12.36 -2.64
CA GLU A 69 13.35 -13.18 -1.83
C GLU A 69 14.34 -12.31 -1.02
N CYS A 70 14.47 -12.64 0.26
CA CYS A 70 15.48 -12.06 1.13
C CYS A 70 16.89 -12.48 0.69
N LYS A 71 17.85 -11.56 0.81
CA LYS A 71 19.28 -11.88 0.63
C LYS A 71 19.68 -13.02 1.57
N LYS A 72 20.60 -13.88 1.13
CA LYS A 72 21.11 -14.99 1.94
C LYS A 72 21.60 -14.49 3.30
N GLY A 73 21.10 -15.10 4.38
CA GLY A 73 21.41 -14.73 5.76
C GLY A 73 20.58 -13.57 6.34
N SER A 74 19.77 -12.89 5.53
CA SER A 74 18.86 -11.84 6.01
C SER A 74 17.50 -12.42 6.46
N VAL A 75 16.85 -11.69 7.38
CA VAL A 75 15.52 -12.02 7.90
C VAL A 75 14.52 -11.04 7.30
N CYS A 76 13.34 -11.53 6.91
CA CYS A 76 12.26 -10.66 6.50
C CYS A 76 11.73 -9.88 7.71
N GLN A 77 11.91 -8.56 7.72
CA GLN A 77 11.40 -7.65 8.75
C GLN A 77 10.84 -6.40 8.08
N VAL A 78 9.53 -6.40 7.82
CA VAL A 78 8.85 -5.29 7.13
C VAL A 78 8.46 -4.16 8.11
N TYR A 79 8.46 -4.42 9.42
CA TYR A 79 8.21 -3.40 10.43
C TYR A 79 9.49 -2.63 10.76
N ASN A 80 9.36 -1.31 10.79
CA ASN A 80 10.40 -0.39 11.20
C ASN A 80 10.71 -0.62 12.69
N THR A 81 11.82 -1.31 13.00
CA THR A 81 12.24 -1.64 14.37
C THR A 81 12.75 -0.44 15.18
N HIS A 82 12.65 0.78 14.65
CA HIS A 82 13.03 2.00 15.36
C HIS A 82 12.32 2.16 16.72
N ASN A 83 11.07 1.71 16.87
CA ASN A 83 10.34 1.78 18.15
C ASN A 83 10.78 0.74 19.19
N MET A 84 11.35 -0.41 18.78
CA MET A 84 11.85 -1.40 19.74
C MET A 84 13.19 -1.00 20.36
N LYS A 85 13.98 -0.14 19.70
CA LYS A 85 15.20 0.41 20.29
C LYS A 85 14.88 1.36 21.44
N PHE A 86 13.87 2.21 21.27
CA PHE A 86 13.41 3.12 22.32
C PHE A 86 12.82 2.36 23.52
N LEU A 87 12.04 1.30 23.27
CA LEU A 87 11.51 0.46 24.36
C LEU A 87 12.62 -0.27 25.13
N LYS A 88 13.64 -0.79 24.44
CA LYS A 88 14.82 -1.38 25.11
C LYS A 88 15.61 -0.36 25.93
N LEU A 89 15.71 0.89 25.46
CA LEU A 89 16.35 1.98 26.20
C LEU A 89 15.56 2.35 27.47
N LEU A 90 14.22 2.40 27.39
CA LEU A 90 13.35 2.64 28.55
C LEU A 90 13.48 1.53 29.61
N PHE A 91 13.54 0.26 29.19
CA PHE A 91 13.75 -0.86 30.13
C PHE A 91 15.13 -0.80 30.81
N LEU A 92 16.19 -0.42 30.10
CA LEU A 92 17.52 -0.26 30.69
C LEU A 92 17.56 0.89 31.70
N LEU A 93 16.92 2.03 31.39
CA LEU A 93 16.83 3.16 32.30
C LEU A 93 16.01 2.82 33.56
N ALA A 94 14.89 2.09 33.41
CA ALA A 94 14.08 1.66 34.55
C ALA A 94 14.84 0.73 35.51
N MET A 95 15.66 -0.18 34.98
CA MET A 95 16.50 -1.06 35.79
C MET A 95 17.58 -0.25 36.55
N LEU A 96 18.18 0.75 35.93
CA LEU A 96 19.16 1.62 36.59
C LEU A 96 18.54 2.46 37.73
N ILE A 97 17.32 2.97 37.55
CA ILE A 97 16.59 3.73 38.58
C ILE A 97 16.24 2.83 39.77
N SER A 98 15.91 1.56 39.53
CA SER A 98 15.58 0.60 40.59
C SER A 98 16.79 0.21 41.47
N PHE A 99 18.02 0.36 40.98
CA PHE A 99 19.24 0.13 41.78
C PHE A 99 19.63 1.32 42.68
N SER A 100 19.05 2.50 42.46
CA SER A 100 19.34 3.71 43.27
C SER A 100 18.37 3.95 44.43
N ALA A 101 17.35 3.09 44.63
CA ALA A 101 16.30 3.30 45.63
C ALA A 101 16.57 2.66 47.01
N ILE A 102 17.84 2.53 47.43
CA ILE A 102 18.20 2.16 48.82
C ILE A 102 19.09 3.25 49.43
N THR A 103 18.58 4.48 49.54
CA THR A 103 18.95 5.38 50.64
C THR A 103 17.72 6.24 50.97
N LEU A 104 17.23 6.08 52.21
CA LEU A 104 16.24 6.98 52.80
C LEU A 104 16.80 8.41 52.81
N SER A 105 16.13 9.36 52.17
CA SER A 105 15.95 10.70 52.73
C SER A 105 14.88 11.46 51.94
N ALA A 106 13.89 11.97 52.66
CA ALA A 106 12.83 12.81 52.14
C ALA A 106 13.37 14.21 51.85
N THR A 107 13.07 14.75 50.67
CA THR A 107 13.06 16.20 50.43
C THR A 107 11.87 16.56 49.53
N PRO A 108 11.22 17.72 49.75
CA PRO A 108 10.00 18.08 49.06
C PRO A 108 10.27 18.71 47.68
N THR A 109 9.21 18.70 46.89
CA THR A 109 9.00 19.32 45.58
C THR A 109 9.59 20.73 45.43
N GLU A 110 10.37 20.94 44.37
CA GLU A 110 10.50 22.26 43.73
C GLU A 110 10.30 22.12 42.21
N GLU A 111 9.57 23.08 41.67
CA GLU A 111 9.09 23.11 40.30
C GLU A 111 10.22 23.35 39.30
N VAL A 112 10.29 22.52 38.26
CA VAL A 112 11.15 22.81 37.11
C VAL A 112 10.26 23.36 36.00
N SER A 113 10.38 24.68 35.81
CA SER A 113 9.86 25.43 34.69
C SER A 113 10.52 24.97 33.39
N PHE A 114 9.71 24.76 32.35
CA PHE A 114 10.16 24.43 31.00
C PHE A 114 10.68 25.69 30.29
N PRO A 115 11.91 25.70 29.74
CA PRO A 115 12.27 26.65 28.70
C PRO A 115 11.89 26.09 27.32
N ASP A 116 11.20 26.93 26.54
CA ASP A 116 10.95 26.77 25.10
C ASP A 116 12.26 26.50 24.35
N PHE A 117 12.25 25.50 23.47
CA PHE A 117 13.30 25.33 22.47
C PHE A 117 12.67 25.10 21.10
N ASP A 118 12.62 26.18 20.33
CA ASP A 118 12.32 26.19 18.90
C ASP A 118 13.29 25.28 18.14
N PHE A 119 12.77 24.42 17.26
CA PHE A 119 13.60 23.71 16.28
C PHE A 119 13.22 24.16 14.88
N GLU A 120 14.14 24.89 14.27
CA GLU A 120 14.13 25.33 12.88
C GLU A 120 14.01 24.15 11.90
N ASP A 121 13.04 24.23 11.00
CA ASP A 121 12.94 23.35 9.82
C ASP A 121 14.09 23.66 8.86
N LYS A 122 15.03 22.71 8.72
CA LYS A 122 15.92 22.66 7.55
C LYS A 122 15.36 21.66 6.55
N GLU A 123 14.72 22.21 5.51
CA GLU A 123 14.57 21.55 4.22
C GLU A 123 15.94 21.06 3.74
N ASN A 124 16.04 19.80 3.32
CA ASN A 124 17.04 19.43 2.34
C ASN A 124 16.39 18.72 1.15
N SER A 125 16.40 19.44 0.03
CA SER A 125 16.08 18.99 -1.31
C SER A 125 17.34 18.38 -1.90
N ASP A 126 17.42 17.05 -1.99
CA ASP A 126 18.44 16.40 -2.81
C ASP A 126 17.89 16.06 -4.19
N HIS A 127 18.32 16.91 -5.11
CA HIS A 127 18.14 16.89 -6.56
C HIS A 127 19.16 15.89 -7.14
N HIS A 128 18.70 14.74 -7.66
CA HIS A 128 19.57 13.89 -8.49
C HIS A 128 19.29 14.19 -9.96
N GLN A 129 20.07 15.12 -10.52
CA GLN A 129 20.20 15.29 -11.97
C GLN A 129 21.03 14.13 -12.50
N THR A 130 20.47 13.34 -13.39
CA THR A 130 21.28 12.48 -14.26
C THR A 130 21.23 13.11 -15.65
N GLU A 131 22.33 13.82 -15.97
CA GLU A 131 22.71 14.14 -17.33
C GLU A 131 22.66 12.87 -18.18
N SER A 132 21.91 12.91 -19.28
CA SER A 132 22.19 12.05 -20.42
C SER A 132 22.15 12.92 -21.66
N GLN A 133 23.33 12.96 -22.27
CA GLN A 133 23.76 13.85 -23.34
C GLN A 133 22.87 13.72 -24.58
N GLU A 134 22.52 14.88 -25.14
CA GLU A 134 22.02 14.99 -26.51
C GLU A 134 23.05 14.42 -27.48
N THR A 135 22.63 13.50 -28.34
CA THR A 135 23.35 13.21 -29.58
C THR A 135 22.39 13.40 -30.74
N THR A 136 22.46 14.58 -31.34
CA THR A 136 21.94 14.84 -32.67
C THR A 136 22.69 13.98 -33.67
N SER A 137 22.02 13.04 -34.35
CA SER A 137 22.54 12.53 -35.63
C SER A 137 21.43 12.13 -36.61
N SER A 138 21.27 13.01 -37.60
CA SER A 138 21.20 12.74 -39.04
C SER A 138 20.23 11.68 -39.60
N LEU A 139 19.28 12.16 -40.41
CA LEU A 139 18.55 11.37 -41.40
C LEU A 139 19.49 10.85 -42.49
N ARG A 140 19.62 9.52 -42.64
CA ARG A 140 19.72 8.80 -43.93
C ARG A 140 19.59 7.29 -43.67
N GLY A 141 18.67 6.66 -44.41
CA GLY A 141 18.12 5.36 -44.06
C GLY A 141 18.97 4.12 -44.37
N THR A 142 18.50 2.98 -43.86
CA THR A 142 18.37 1.68 -44.54
C THR A 142 17.74 0.69 -43.57
N ASN A 143 16.86 -0.18 -44.10
CA ASN A 143 16.03 -1.10 -43.33
C ASN A 143 16.86 -2.11 -42.53
N ARG A 144 16.69 -2.14 -41.20
CA ARG A 144 17.02 -3.29 -40.35
C ARG A 144 15.81 -3.66 -39.51
N VAL A 145 15.26 -4.83 -39.81
CA VAL A 145 14.17 -5.47 -39.10
C VAL A 145 14.76 -6.29 -37.94
N LEU A 146 14.09 -6.21 -36.78
CA LEU A 146 14.29 -6.97 -35.52
C LEU A 146 15.53 -6.68 -34.65
N ALA A 147 15.40 -5.65 -33.79
CA ALA A 147 15.58 -5.75 -32.33
C ALA A 147 15.14 -4.43 -31.69
N GLN A 148 13.85 -4.08 -31.78
CA GLN A 148 13.31 -3.09 -30.86
C GLN A 148 13.35 -3.74 -29.47
N THR A 149 14.40 -3.43 -28.71
CA THR A 149 14.31 -3.33 -27.27
C THR A 149 13.03 -2.55 -27.00
N ARG A 150 11.96 -3.25 -26.61
CA ARG A 150 10.72 -2.62 -26.13
C ARG A 150 11.15 -1.86 -24.88
N ALA A 151 11.56 -0.61 -25.04
CA ALA A 151 11.73 0.30 -23.93
C ALA A 151 10.44 0.19 -23.14
N PHE A 152 10.52 -0.23 -21.88
CA PHE A 152 9.38 -0.23 -20.97
C PHE A 152 8.90 1.23 -20.91
N MET A 153 7.90 1.55 -21.71
CA MET A 153 7.36 2.89 -21.83
C MET A 153 6.56 3.16 -20.58
N THR A 154 7.07 4.07 -19.75
CA THR A 154 6.39 4.56 -18.56
C THR A 154 5.32 5.58 -18.93
N CYS A 155 4.34 5.77 -18.04
CA CYS A 155 3.16 6.58 -18.37
C CYS A 155 3.44 8.08 -18.55
N ASP A 156 4.57 8.58 -18.04
CA ASP A 156 5.07 9.95 -18.27
C ASP A 156 5.41 10.19 -19.74
N LYS A 157 5.87 9.15 -20.45
CA LYS A 157 6.17 9.20 -21.89
C LYS A 157 4.99 8.76 -22.74
N ASN A 158 4.17 7.82 -22.24
CA ASN A 158 2.97 7.36 -22.95
C ASN A 158 1.76 7.22 -22.00
N PRO A 159 1.00 8.30 -21.76
CA PRO A 159 -0.14 8.28 -20.83
C PRO A 159 -1.24 7.29 -21.21
N ARG A 160 -1.31 6.85 -22.46
CA ARG A 160 -2.32 5.88 -22.92
C ARG A 160 -2.16 4.51 -22.24
N VAL A 161 -0.96 4.18 -21.75
CA VAL A 161 -0.72 2.92 -21.02
C VAL A 161 -1.55 2.81 -19.75
N CYS A 162 -1.98 3.94 -19.16
CA CYS A 162 -2.86 3.94 -17.98
C CYS A 162 -4.35 3.81 -18.33
N ARG A 163 -4.73 3.92 -19.61
CA ARG A 163 -6.13 3.79 -20.03
C ARG A 163 -6.46 2.41 -20.58
N VAL A 164 -5.47 1.53 -20.69
CA VAL A 164 -5.70 0.14 -21.09
C VAL A 164 -6.39 -0.62 -19.95
N GLN A 165 -7.24 -1.56 -20.32
CA GLN A 165 -7.92 -2.42 -19.36
C GLN A 165 -6.89 -3.23 -18.55
N GLY A 166 -7.08 -3.28 -17.23
CA GLY A 166 -6.18 -3.97 -16.30
C GLY A 166 -5.04 -3.10 -15.72
N SER A 167 -4.88 -1.86 -16.18
CA SER A 167 -4.02 -0.89 -15.49
C SER A 167 -4.56 -0.54 -14.09
N ALA A 168 -3.66 -0.17 -13.17
CA ALA A 168 -4.02 0.20 -11.79
C ALA A 168 -4.86 1.49 -11.68
N GLY A 169 -4.97 2.25 -12.77
CA GLY A 169 -5.89 3.36 -12.90
C GLY A 169 -5.54 4.27 -14.07
N PRO A 170 -6.42 5.21 -14.41
CA PRO A 170 -6.31 6.05 -15.59
C PRO A 170 -5.26 7.16 -15.49
N ASP A 171 -4.75 7.42 -14.29
CA ASP A 171 -3.94 8.59 -14.00
C ASP A 171 -2.45 8.21 -13.93
N CYS A 172 -1.61 8.98 -14.61
CA CYS A 172 -0.17 8.83 -14.46
C CYS A 172 0.33 9.60 -13.23
N CYS A 173 0.99 8.91 -12.31
CA CYS A 173 1.62 9.49 -11.14
C CYS A 173 3.05 8.95 -11.01
N LYS A 174 4.05 9.82 -11.19
CA LYS A 174 5.48 9.48 -11.07
C LYS A 174 5.85 8.18 -11.82
N LYS A 175 5.51 8.10 -13.11
CA LYS A 175 5.75 6.94 -14.01
C LYS A 175 4.87 5.71 -13.77
N MET A 176 4.03 5.70 -12.74
CA MET A 176 3.10 4.62 -12.41
C MET A 176 1.64 5.01 -12.72
N CYS A 177 0.85 4.04 -13.15
CA CYS A 177 -0.60 4.23 -13.29
C CYS A 177 -1.28 4.07 -11.93
N VAL A 178 -2.13 5.02 -11.58
CA VAL A 178 -2.88 5.07 -10.31
C VAL A 178 -4.31 5.52 -10.59
N ASN A 179 -5.19 5.31 -9.61
CA ASN A 179 -6.57 5.80 -9.70
C ASN A 179 -6.82 6.88 -8.66
N GLN A 180 -6.80 8.15 -9.07
CA GLN A 180 -6.99 9.25 -8.12
C GLN A 180 -8.38 9.28 -7.48
N MET A 181 -9.34 8.49 -7.98
CA MET A 181 -10.68 8.42 -7.44
C MET A 181 -10.83 7.43 -6.28
N THR A 182 -9.92 6.46 -6.17
CA THR A 182 -10.04 5.34 -5.23
C THR A 182 -8.73 4.95 -4.53
N ASP A 183 -7.59 5.39 -5.04
CA ASP A 183 -6.28 5.09 -4.47
C ASP A 183 -6.02 5.93 -3.22
N TRP A 184 -5.77 5.24 -2.11
CA TRP A 184 -5.49 5.84 -0.80
C TRP A 184 -4.21 6.68 -0.79
N PHE A 185 -3.22 6.35 -1.62
CA PHE A 185 -1.94 7.06 -1.71
C PHE A 185 -1.97 8.24 -2.70
N ASN A 186 -2.99 8.32 -3.55
CA ASN A 186 -3.06 9.26 -4.67
C ASN A 186 -4.43 9.95 -4.77
N CYS A 187 -5.11 10.17 -3.64
CA CYS A 187 -6.52 10.56 -3.62
C CYS A 187 -6.74 12.01 -4.05
N GLY A 188 -7.41 12.19 -5.19
CA GLY A 188 -7.74 13.49 -5.79
C GLY A 188 -6.56 14.24 -6.41
N LYS A 189 -5.31 13.82 -6.12
CA LYS A 189 -4.10 14.25 -6.81
C LYS A 189 -2.96 13.25 -6.56
N CYS A 190 -2.03 13.16 -7.50
CA CYS A 190 -0.83 12.32 -7.39
C CYS A 190 -0.06 12.62 -6.08
N GLY A 191 0.27 11.56 -5.33
CA GLY A 191 0.98 11.61 -4.06
C GLY A 191 0.18 12.12 -2.85
N LYS A 192 -1.10 12.48 -3.00
CA LYS A 192 -1.94 12.86 -1.87
C LYS A 192 -2.47 11.63 -1.14
N LYS A 193 -1.78 11.28 -0.07
CA LYS A 193 -2.18 10.22 0.86
C LYS A 193 -3.31 10.69 1.77
N CYS A 194 -4.32 9.85 1.97
CA CYS A 194 -5.35 10.10 2.99
C CYS A 194 -4.83 9.82 4.41
N LYS A 195 -5.46 10.41 5.43
CA LYS A 195 -5.04 10.20 6.83
C LYS A 195 -5.38 8.79 7.30
N TYR A 196 -4.83 8.43 8.46
CA TYR A 196 -5.20 7.19 9.14
C TYR A 196 -6.71 7.16 9.42
N THR A 197 -7.38 6.04 9.16
CA THR A 197 -8.85 5.82 9.15
C THR A 197 -9.65 6.44 8.00
N GLU A 198 -8.99 7.15 7.07
CA GLU A 198 -9.64 7.66 5.86
C GLU A 198 -9.42 6.73 4.67
N ILE A 199 -10.41 6.69 3.79
CA ILE A 199 -10.37 6.02 2.49
C ILE A 199 -10.59 7.04 1.37
N CYS A 200 -10.11 6.74 0.17
CA CYS A 200 -10.36 7.59 -1.00
C CYS A 200 -11.71 7.24 -1.64
N CYS A 201 -12.65 8.18 -1.59
CA CYS A 201 -13.95 8.04 -2.24
C CYS A 201 -14.17 9.19 -3.22
N LYS A 202 -14.22 8.87 -4.52
CA LYS A 202 -14.47 9.86 -5.58
C LYS A 202 -13.48 11.04 -5.50
N GLY A 203 -12.21 10.72 -5.26
CA GLY A 203 -11.12 11.70 -5.16
C GLY A 203 -11.11 12.52 -3.88
N LYS A 204 -11.92 12.16 -2.87
CA LYS A 204 -11.94 12.80 -1.56
C LYS A 204 -11.61 11.80 -0.47
N CYS A 205 -10.71 12.19 0.42
CA CYS A 205 -10.46 11.43 1.64
C CYS A 205 -11.66 11.59 2.56
N VAL A 206 -12.25 10.47 2.98
CA VAL A 206 -13.39 10.42 3.89
C VAL A 206 -13.14 9.41 4.98
N ASN A 207 -13.52 9.74 6.21
CA ASN A 207 -13.36 8.84 7.35
C ASN A 207 -14.42 7.74 7.30
N SER A 208 -14.04 6.51 6.95
CA SER A 208 -15.01 5.42 6.89
C SER A 208 -15.45 4.88 8.24
N MET A 209 -14.80 5.29 9.34
CA MET A 209 -15.13 4.81 10.68
C MET A 209 -16.31 5.55 11.31
N TYR A 210 -16.51 6.81 10.92
CA TYR A 210 -17.51 7.69 11.54
C TYR A 210 -18.39 8.45 10.53
N ASN A 211 -18.03 8.47 9.24
CA ASN A 211 -18.86 9.13 8.25
C ASN A 211 -20.08 8.28 7.92
N LYS A 212 -21.26 8.78 8.31
CA LYS A 212 -22.55 8.14 8.05
C LYS A 212 -22.82 7.81 6.58
N ASN A 213 -22.25 8.57 5.63
CA ASN A 213 -22.43 8.33 4.20
C ASN A 213 -21.36 7.40 3.58
N HIS A 214 -20.32 7.05 4.34
CA HIS A 214 -19.19 6.23 3.89
C HIS A 214 -18.80 5.18 4.94
N CYS A 215 -19.78 4.64 5.65
CA CYS A 215 -19.53 3.81 6.82
C CYS A 215 -18.95 2.44 6.42
N GLY A 216 -17.72 2.14 6.85
CA GLY A 216 -16.99 0.93 6.46
C GLY A 216 -16.58 0.88 4.98
N GLY A 217 -16.93 1.87 4.15
CA GLY A 217 -16.64 1.86 2.72
C GLY A 217 -17.29 3.01 1.95
N CYS A 218 -16.83 3.24 0.71
CA CYS A 218 -17.34 4.34 -0.10
C CYS A 218 -18.83 4.21 -0.44
N ASN A 219 -19.57 5.31 -0.25
CA ASN A 219 -21.01 5.41 -0.52
C ASN A 219 -21.86 4.40 0.29
N ASN A 220 -21.34 3.84 1.39
CA ASN A 220 -22.12 3.01 2.28
C ASN A 220 -22.84 3.86 3.33
N LYS A 221 -24.04 4.32 2.99
CA LYS A 221 -24.82 5.21 3.85
C LYS A 221 -25.62 4.42 4.88
N CYS A 222 -25.49 4.77 6.16
CA CYS A 222 -26.35 4.20 7.21
C CYS A 222 -27.79 4.72 7.11
N LYS A 223 -28.74 3.87 7.55
CA LYS A 223 -30.17 4.17 7.56
C LYS A 223 -30.47 5.44 8.38
N LYS A 224 -31.66 6.01 8.16
CA LYS A 224 -32.15 7.14 8.97
C LYS A 224 -32.23 6.68 10.44
N GLY A 225 -31.82 7.53 11.37
CA GLY A 225 -31.64 7.15 12.79
C GLY A 225 -30.26 6.56 13.11
N SER A 226 -29.73 5.64 12.30
CA SER A 226 -28.46 4.96 12.57
C SER A 226 -27.22 5.86 12.49
N ALA A 227 -26.26 5.65 13.38
CA ALA A 227 -24.93 6.28 13.35
C ALA A 227 -23.89 5.36 12.70
N CYS A 228 -22.75 5.92 12.29
CA CYS A 228 -21.59 5.13 11.91
C CYS A 228 -20.61 5.12 13.07
N GLN A 229 -20.33 3.94 13.61
CA GLN A 229 -19.40 3.76 14.71
C GLN A 229 -18.43 2.64 14.35
N TYR A 230 -17.13 2.92 14.42
CA TYR A 230 -16.07 1.95 14.11
C TYR A 230 -16.22 1.27 12.74
N GLY A 231 -16.76 1.97 11.75
CA GLY A 231 -16.97 1.45 10.39
C GLY A 231 -18.19 0.56 10.22
N MET A 232 -19.07 0.52 11.23
CA MET A 232 -20.32 -0.23 11.20
C MET A 232 -21.49 0.71 11.47
N CYS A 233 -22.59 0.49 10.76
CA CYS A 233 -23.82 1.20 11.04
C CYS A 233 -24.42 0.63 12.33
N SER A 234 -24.37 1.39 13.42
CA SER A 234 -24.98 1.01 14.70
C SER A 234 -26.48 1.38 14.71
N TYR A 235 -27.25 0.61 15.47
CA TYR A 235 -28.58 1.06 15.88
C TYR A 235 -28.39 2.16 16.93
N ALA A 236 -28.99 3.32 16.65
CA ALA A 236 -29.27 4.36 17.63
C ALA A 236 -30.79 4.46 17.74
#